data_AF-A0A8J5TWN8-F1
#
_entry.id   AF-A0A8J5TWN8-F1
#
_cell.length_a   1.000
_cell.length_b   1.000
_cell.length_c   1.000
_cell.angle_alpha   90.00
_cell.angle_beta   90.00
_cell.angle_gamma   90.00
#
_symmetry.space_group_name_H-M   'P 1'
#
loop_
_entity.id
_entity.type
_entity.pdbx_description
1 polymer ?
#
loop_
_entity_poly.entity_id
_entity_poly.type
_entity_poly.pdbx_seq_one_letter_code
_entity_poly.pdbx_strand_id
1 'polypeptide(L)'
;MARTSAAKKRAADSDSEPETVSKRVKSGTSIESDGKDDDGNPYWELSNKRRVGVSDFSKKTFVNIREYYDKDGKTLPGKKGISLSIEQYNAFLKAVPHINAALRAKGLVVEGDVANEPDTALIPAAKVKKERKKSPKANIETTSEEED
;
A
#
# COMPACT_ATOMS: atom_id res chain seq x y z
N MET A 1 80.68 23.39 -16.65
CA MET A 1 80.72 21.91 -16.54
C MET A 1 79.77 21.45 -15.46
N ALA A 2 78.68 20.76 -15.82
CA ALA A 2 77.78 19.88 -15.04
C ALA A 2 76.45 19.77 -15.84
N ARG A 3 76.11 18.67 -16.54
CA ARG A 3 75.44 17.42 -16.06
C ARG A 3 74.17 17.79 -15.23
N THR A 4 72.92 17.45 -15.58
CA THR A 4 72.35 16.16 -16.03
C THR A 4 70.84 16.25 -16.42
N SER A 5 70.42 15.30 -17.29
CA SER A 5 69.22 14.43 -17.24
C SER A 5 67.74 14.89 -17.46
N ALA A 6 67.22 14.44 -18.61
CA ALA A 6 65.92 13.89 -19.03
C ALA A 6 64.69 13.67 -18.09
N ALA A 7 63.50 13.98 -18.65
CA ALA A 7 62.21 13.26 -18.54
C ALA A 7 61.36 13.67 -19.78
N LYS A 8 60.93 12.85 -20.76
CA LYS A 8 60.08 11.63 -20.87
C LYS A 8 58.65 11.77 -20.30
N LYS A 9 57.66 11.92 -21.20
CA LYS A 9 56.36 11.19 -21.37
C LYS A 9 55.35 12.09 -22.11
N ARG A 10 54.86 11.72 -23.31
CA ARG A 10 53.65 10.89 -23.61
C ARG A 10 52.36 11.53 -23.09
N ALA A 11 51.21 11.54 -23.76
CA ALA A 11 50.74 11.24 -25.11
C ALA A 11 49.30 11.79 -25.14
N ALA A 12 48.81 12.23 -26.29
CA ALA A 12 47.41 12.59 -26.48
C ALA A 12 46.54 11.34 -26.34
N ASP A 13 45.51 11.39 -25.50
CA ASP A 13 44.47 10.37 -25.43
C ASP A 13 43.11 11.05 -25.59
N SER A 14 42.36 10.51 -26.53
CA SER A 14 41.13 11.04 -27.12
C SER A 14 39.95 10.60 -26.27
N ASP A 15 39.48 11.46 -25.38
CA ASP A 15 38.30 11.20 -24.56
C ASP A 15 37.03 11.38 -25.40
N SER A 16 36.49 10.26 -25.89
CA SER A 16 35.19 10.19 -26.56
C SER A 16 34.11 9.99 -25.51
N GLU A 17 33.31 11.04 -25.26
CA GLU A 17 32.10 10.94 -24.45
C GLU A 17 31.00 10.18 -25.20
N PRO A 18 30.37 9.14 -24.61
CA PRO A 18 29.15 8.57 -25.17
C PRO A 18 27.92 9.33 -24.66
N GLU A 19 27.27 10.06 -25.57
CA GLU A 19 25.93 10.60 -25.38
C GLU A 19 24.93 9.46 -25.10
N THR A 20 24.31 9.50 -23.92
CA THR A 20 23.25 8.56 -23.55
C THR A 20 21.93 8.99 -24.19
N VAL A 21 21.75 8.53 -25.42
CA VAL A 21 20.47 8.55 -26.14
C VAL A 21 19.42 7.82 -25.29
N SER A 22 18.52 8.60 -24.68
CA SER A 22 17.32 8.09 -24.02
C SER A 22 16.37 7.55 -25.08
N LYS A 23 16.63 6.30 -25.52
CA LYS A 23 15.71 5.52 -26.34
C LYS A 23 14.44 5.30 -25.56
N ARG A 24 13.40 6.05 -25.92
CA ARG A 24 12.00 5.80 -25.58
C ARG A 24 11.64 4.42 -26.12
N VAL A 25 11.72 3.40 -25.26
CA VAL A 25 11.34 2.03 -25.60
C VAL A 25 9.81 2.01 -25.70
N LYS A 26 9.31 2.09 -26.93
CA LYS A 26 7.93 1.75 -27.26
C LYS A 26 7.83 0.23 -27.32
N SER A 27 7.72 -0.42 -26.17
CA SER A 27 7.44 -1.86 -26.07
C SER A 27 5.96 -2.04 -25.77
N GLY A 28 5.20 -2.37 -26.81
CA GLY A 28 3.78 -2.67 -26.76
C GLY A 28 3.51 -4.03 -26.12
N THR A 29 3.39 -4.04 -24.80
CA THR A 29 2.44 -4.93 -24.11
C THR A 29 1.23 -4.05 -23.82
N SER A 30 0.09 -4.35 -24.44
CA SER A 30 -1.16 -3.67 -24.12
C SER A 30 -1.57 -4.07 -22.71
N ILE A 31 -1.26 -3.22 -21.73
CA ILE A 31 -1.72 -3.40 -20.34
C ILE A 31 -3.22 -3.11 -20.33
N GLU A 32 -4.02 -4.07 -19.90
CA GLU A 32 -5.45 -3.84 -19.66
C GLU A 32 -5.60 -2.78 -18.56
N SER A 33 -6.15 -1.62 -18.94
CA SER A 33 -6.34 -0.44 -18.10
C SER A 33 -7.60 0.29 -18.55
N ASP A 34 -8.24 1.01 -17.63
CA ASP A 34 -9.45 1.79 -17.93
C ASP A 34 -9.12 3.07 -18.71
N GLY A 35 -7.86 3.51 -18.64
CA GLY A 35 -7.36 4.61 -19.44
C GLY A 35 -5.91 4.98 -19.16
N LYS A 36 -5.49 6.12 -19.71
CA LYS A 36 -4.20 6.74 -19.46
C LYS A 36 -4.37 8.18 -18.97
N ASP A 37 -3.53 8.60 -18.04
CA ASP A 37 -3.52 9.98 -17.55
C ASP A 37 -2.83 10.94 -18.53
N ASP A 38 -2.75 12.23 -18.17
CA ASP A 38 -2.13 13.28 -18.98
C ASP A 38 -0.63 13.01 -19.27
N ASP A 39 0.03 12.24 -18.40
CA ASP A 39 1.43 11.84 -18.54
C ASP A 39 1.59 10.51 -19.32
N GLY A 40 0.47 9.88 -19.72
CA GLY A 40 0.44 8.64 -20.48
C GLY A 40 0.54 7.36 -19.62
N ASN A 41 0.46 7.50 -18.31
CA ASN A 41 0.51 6.38 -17.36
C ASN A 41 -0.82 5.64 -17.29
N PRO A 42 -0.84 4.30 -17.19
CA PRO A 42 -2.07 3.54 -17.08
C PRO A 42 -2.76 3.75 -15.72
N TYR A 43 -4.08 3.74 -15.72
CA TYR A 43 -4.91 3.74 -14.52
C TYR A 43 -6.10 2.79 -14.59
N TRP A 44 -6.66 2.49 -13.42
CA TRP A 44 -7.89 1.74 -13.18
C TRP A 44 -8.83 2.55 -12.29
N GLU A 45 -10.11 2.55 -12.59
CA GLU A 45 -11.12 3.30 -11.84
C GLU A 45 -11.62 2.48 -10.65
N LEU A 46 -11.59 3.08 -9.45
CA LEU A 46 -12.21 2.53 -8.24
C LEU A 46 -13.62 3.08 -8.03
N SER A 47 -13.87 4.28 -8.54
CA SER A 47 -15.15 4.98 -8.54
C SER A 47 -15.06 6.17 -9.50
N ASN A 48 -16.18 6.84 -9.77
CA ASN A 48 -16.24 8.04 -10.63
C ASN A 48 -15.18 9.12 -10.30
N LYS A 49 -14.68 9.19 -9.06
CA LYS A 49 -13.71 10.18 -8.62
C LYS A 49 -12.45 9.59 -8.01
N ARG A 50 -12.20 8.27 -8.11
CA ARG A 50 -11.00 7.65 -7.52
C ARG A 50 -10.37 6.68 -8.49
N ARG A 51 -9.06 6.77 -8.64
CA ARG A 51 -8.26 5.92 -9.53
C ARG A 51 -7.11 5.28 -8.79
N VAL A 52 -6.72 4.11 -9.26
CA VAL A 52 -5.39 3.53 -9.02
C VAL A 52 -4.57 3.73 -10.29
N GLY A 53 -3.34 4.21 -10.19
CA GLY A 53 -2.46 4.38 -11.36
C GLY A 53 -1.01 4.05 -11.05
N VAL A 54 -0.24 3.67 -12.07
CA VAL A 54 1.19 3.37 -11.93
C VAL A 54 1.99 4.45 -12.63
N SER A 55 2.79 5.22 -11.89
CA SER A 55 3.56 6.34 -12.44
C SER A 55 5.03 6.26 -12.04
N ASP A 56 5.93 6.79 -12.87
CA ASP A 56 7.34 6.95 -12.55
C ASP A 56 7.67 8.39 -12.14
N PHE A 57 8.29 8.56 -10.98
CA PHE A 57 8.78 9.85 -10.49
C PHE A 57 10.21 9.72 -9.96
N SER A 58 11.10 10.59 -10.44
CA SER A 58 12.52 10.59 -10.03
C SER A 58 13.18 9.20 -10.12
N LYS A 59 12.94 8.48 -11.22
CA LYS A 59 13.45 7.11 -11.50
C LYS A 59 12.90 6.02 -10.56
N LYS A 60 11.82 6.28 -9.84
CA LYS A 60 11.13 5.31 -8.98
C LYS A 60 9.68 5.15 -9.43
N THR A 61 9.20 3.92 -9.40
CA THR A 61 7.81 3.59 -9.73
C THR A 61 6.94 3.62 -8.48
N PHE A 62 5.74 4.18 -8.61
CA PHE A 62 4.76 4.31 -7.54
C PHE A 62 3.39 3.81 -7.98
N VAL A 63 2.67 3.21 -7.05
CA VAL A 63 1.25 2.89 -7.19
C VAL A 63 0.46 3.98 -6.46
N ASN A 64 -0.29 4.78 -7.21
CA ASN A 64 -1.06 5.89 -6.69
C ASN A 64 -2.51 5.45 -6.46
N ILE A 65 -3.06 5.70 -5.28
CA ILE A 65 -4.49 5.58 -5.00
C ILE A 65 -4.98 6.99 -4.66
N ARG A 66 -5.70 7.64 -5.59
CA ARG A 66 -5.96 9.09 -5.49
C ARG A 66 -7.38 9.46 -5.90
N GLU A 67 -7.94 10.44 -5.18
CA GLU A 67 -9.19 11.11 -5.53
C GLU A 67 -8.91 12.21 -6.56
N TYR A 68 -9.74 12.30 -7.60
CA TYR A 68 -9.67 13.31 -8.64
C TYR A 68 -10.89 14.24 -8.56
N TYR A 69 -10.72 15.45 -9.06
CA TYR A 69 -11.78 16.44 -9.17
C TYR A 69 -11.77 17.07 -10.56
N ASP A 70 -12.94 17.49 -11.02
CA ASP A 70 -13.06 18.18 -12.29
C ASP A 70 -12.97 19.68 -12.09
N LYS A 71 -12.15 20.34 -12.91
CA LYS A 71 -12.04 21.78 -12.97
C LYS A 71 -11.88 22.18 -14.44
N ASP A 72 -12.77 23.05 -14.92
CA ASP A 72 -12.76 23.56 -16.29
C ASP A 72 -12.77 22.43 -17.36
N GLY A 73 -13.52 21.35 -17.08
CA GLY A 73 -13.61 20.17 -17.95
C GLY A 73 -12.39 19.25 -17.94
N LYS A 74 -11.41 19.50 -17.05
CA LYS A 74 -10.23 18.65 -16.86
C LYS A 74 -10.30 17.91 -15.53
N THR A 75 -9.97 16.63 -15.54
CA THR A 75 -9.91 15.80 -14.34
C THR A 75 -8.51 15.87 -13.74
N LEU A 76 -8.38 16.51 -12.58
CA LEU A 76 -7.10 16.79 -11.93
C LEU A 76 -6.94 15.97 -10.64
N PRO A 77 -5.70 15.58 -10.28
CA PRO A 77 -5.44 14.87 -9.04
C PRO A 77 -5.72 15.78 -7.84
N GLY A 78 -6.55 15.31 -6.90
CA GLY A 78 -6.87 15.99 -5.66
C GLY A 78 -5.84 15.76 -4.56
N LYS A 79 -5.99 16.47 -3.43
CA LYS A 79 -5.10 16.32 -2.25
C LYS A 79 -5.28 14.98 -1.54
N LYS A 80 -6.48 14.38 -1.57
CA LYS A 80 -6.76 13.09 -0.94
C LYS A 80 -6.20 11.95 -1.77
N GLY A 81 -5.25 11.22 -1.21
CA GLY A 81 -4.65 10.06 -1.85
C GLY A 81 -3.28 9.75 -1.28
N ILE A 82 -2.73 8.61 -1.67
CA ILE A 82 -1.40 8.15 -1.28
C ILE A 82 -0.66 7.60 -2.51
N SER A 83 0.64 7.79 -2.53
CA SER A 83 1.55 7.19 -3.50
C SER A 83 2.37 6.13 -2.76
N LEU A 84 2.14 4.87 -3.09
CA LEU A 84 2.84 3.74 -2.47
C LEU A 84 4.11 3.45 -3.27
N SER A 85 5.23 3.30 -2.56
CA SER A 85 6.41 2.67 -3.17
C SER A 85 6.11 1.20 -3.50
N ILE A 86 6.91 0.59 -4.37
CA ILE A 86 6.78 -0.85 -4.68
C ILE A 86 6.86 -1.72 -3.42
N GLU A 87 7.72 -1.36 -2.47
CA GLU A 87 7.83 -2.06 -1.19
C GLU A 87 6.53 -1.98 -0.37
N GLN A 88 5.94 -0.79 -0.26
CA GLN A 88 4.68 -0.59 0.44
C GLN A 88 3.52 -1.31 -0.25
N TYR A 89 3.49 -1.30 -1.59
CA TYR A 89 2.48 -2.03 -2.36
C TYR A 89 2.57 -3.54 -2.14
N ASN A 90 3.79 -4.10 -2.14
CA ASN A 90 4.00 -5.52 -1.84
C ASN A 90 3.58 -5.88 -0.41
N ALA A 91 3.86 -5.01 0.57
CA ALA A 91 3.39 -5.20 1.95
C ALA A 91 1.86 -5.15 2.05
N PHE A 92 1.22 -4.23 1.31
CA PHE A 92 -0.24 -4.15 1.22
C PHE A 92 -0.83 -5.44 0.66
N LEU A 93 -0.31 -5.96 -0.47
CA LEU A 93 -0.77 -7.22 -1.06
C LEU A 93 -0.67 -8.41 -0.10
N LYS A 94 0.43 -8.51 0.67
CA LYS A 94 0.57 -9.54 1.72
C LYS A 94 -0.47 -9.41 2.84
N ALA A 95 -0.94 -8.19 3.11
CA ALA A 95 -1.96 -7.93 4.13
C ALA A 95 -3.39 -8.16 3.63
N VAL A 96 -3.63 -8.15 2.31
CA VAL A 96 -4.98 -8.29 1.71
C VAL A 96 -5.76 -9.50 2.26
N PRO A 97 -5.20 -10.72 2.40
CA PRO A 97 -5.96 -11.84 2.94
C PRO A 97 -6.45 -11.60 4.37
N HIS A 98 -5.62 -10.97 5.21
CA HIS A 98 -5.97 -10.62 6.59
C HIS A 98 -7.01 -9.49 6.63
N ILE A 99 -6.89 -8.51 5.73
CA ILE A 99 -7.89 -7.44 5.56
C ILE A 99 -9.24 -8.04 5.18
N ASN A 100 -9.27 -8.95 4.21
CA ASN A 100 -10.50 -9.60 3.76
C ASN A 100 -11.15 -10.42 4.89
N ALA A 101 -10.36 -11.19 5.65
CA ALA A 101 -10.87 -11.91 6.83
C ALA A 101 -11.48 -10.96 7.88
N ALA A 102 -10.84 -9.81 8.13
CA ALA A 102 -11.36 -8.80 9.04
C ALA A 102 -12.64 -8.11 8.52
N LEU A 103 -12.78 -7.92 7.20
CA LEU A 103 -14.01 -7.42 6.57
C LEU A 103 -15.15 -8.45 6.67
N ARG A 104 -14.86 -9.72 6.42
CA ARG A 104 -15.83 -10.83 6.58
C ARG A 104 -16.33 -10.93 8.02
N ALA A 105 -15.44 -10.80 9.01
CA ALA A 105 -15.83 -10.76 10.42
C ALA A 105 -16.76 -9.58 10.77
N LYS A 106 -16.77 -8.51 9.96
CA LYS A 106 -17.70 -7.37 10.08
C LYS A 106 -18.99 -7.55 9.26
N GLY A 107 -19.18 -8.70 8.62
CA GLY A 107 -20.35 -8.99 7.79
C GLY A 107 -20.30 -8.41 6.38
N LEU A 108 -19.12 -7.97 5.91
CA LEU A 108 -18.92 -7.45 4.55
C LEU A 108 -18.34 -8.56 3.66
N VAL A 109 -18.98 -8.80 2.52
CA VAL A 109 -18.52 -9.77 1.51
C VAL A 109 -17.59 -9.08 0.52
N VAL A 110 -16.46 -9.70 0.20
CA VAL A 110 -15.47 -9.21 -0.78
C VAL A 110 -15.45 -10.19 -1.96
N GLU A 111 -15.86 -9.73 -3.14
CA GLU A 111 -16.14 -10.58 -4.32
C GLU A 111 -14.89 -11.20 -4.98
N GLY A 112 -13.67 -10.85 -4.53
CA GLY A 112 -12.40 -11.33 -5.09
C GLY A 112 -11.65 -12.37 -4.23
N ASP A 113 -12.23 -12.85 -3.14
CA ASP A 113 -11.54 -13.66 -2.11
C ASP A 113 -11.67 -15.18 -2.32
N VAL A 114 -11.83 -15.64 -3.56
CA VAL A 114 -12.06 -17.06 -3.93
C VAL A 114 -10.84 -17.97 -3.69
N ALA A 115 -9.68 -17.43 -3.30
CA ALA A 115 -8.46 -18.22 -3.03
C ALA A 115 -8.32 -18.65 -1.56
N ASN A 116 -9.17 -18.17 -0.67
CA ASN A 116 -9.29 -18.68 0.69
C ASN A 116 -10.76 -19.04 0.89
N GLU A 117 -11.12 -20.27 0.55
CA GLU A 117 -12.27 -20.94 1.13
C GLU A 117 -11.91 -21.27 2.59
N PRO A 118 -12.35 -20.51 3.62
CA PRO A 118 -12.54 -21.13 4.91
C PRO A 118 -13.74 -22.04 4.74
N ASP A 119 -13.48 -23.34 4.85
CA ASP A 119 -14.46 -24.39 5.12
C ASP A 119 -15.64 -23.81 5.91
N THR A 120 -16.74 -23.53 5.21
CA THR A 120 -17.95 -22.98 5.84
C THR A 120 -18.70 -24.15 6.46
N ALA A 121 -18.01 -24.90 7.30
CA ALA A 121 -18.54 -25.98 8.11
C ALA A 121 -18.54 -25.51 9.57
N LEU A 122 -19.76 -25.33 10.09
CA LEU A 122 -20.11 -25.39 11.51
C LEU A 122 -19.77 -24.15 12.37
N ILE A 123 -20.68 -23.18 12.36
CA ILE A 123 -21.02 -22.48 13.62
C ILE A 123 -22.39 -22.99 14.09
N PRO A 124 -22.47 -24.03 14.95
CA PRO A 124 -23.60 -24.17 15.84
C PRO A 124 -23.37 -23.28 17.07
N ALA A 125 -24.43 -22.56 17.42
CA ALA A 125 -24.49 -21.70 18.59
C ALA A 125 -24.15 -22.44 19.91
N ALA A 126 -23.70 -21.64 20.88
CA ALA A 126 -23.66 -21.87 22.33
C ALA A 126 -22.40 -22.53 22.94
N LYS A 127 -21.65 -21.74 23.72
CA LYS A 127 -21.76 -21.68 25.20
C LYS A 127 -20.68 -20.77 25.80
N VAL A 128 -21.08 -19.57 26.23
CA VAL A 128 -20.27 -18.71 27.10
C VAL A 128 -20.31 -19.29 28.52
N LYS A 129 -19.24 -19.96 28.97
CA LYS A 129 -19.02 -20.21 30.40
C LYS A 129 -18.34 -18.98 31.00
N LYS A 130 -19.12 -18.24 31.79
CA LYS A 130 -18.76 -17.04 32.52
C LYS A 130 -18.10 -17.43 33.84
N GLU A 131 -16.77 -17.37 33.93
CA GLU A 131 -16.06 -17.43 35.21
C GLU A 131 -16.15 -16.07 35.91
N ARG A 132 -16.86 -16.04 37.05
CA ARG A 132 -17.00 -14.87 37.92
C ARG A 132 -15.75 -14.71 38.77
N LYS A 133 -14.96 -13.66 38.51
CA LYS A 133 -13.99 -13.12 39.47
C LYS A 133 -14.75 -12.54 40.68
N LYS A 134 -14.45 -13.01 41.89
CA LYS A 134 -14.91 -12.43 43.16
C LYS A 134 -14.19 -11.10 43.41
N SER A 135 -14.94 -10.06 43.75
CA SER A 135 -14.46 -8.87 44.46
C SER A 135 -15.22 -8.73 45.78
N PRO A 136 -14.58 -8.26 46.86
CA PRO A 136 -15.20 -8.18 48.19
C PRO A 136 -15.91 -6.84 48.36
N LYS A 137 -17.05 -6.83 49.07
CA LYS A 137 -17.59 -5.60 49.69
C LYS A 137 -18.16 -5.93 51.07
N ALA A 138 -17.75 -5.09 52.03
CA ALA A 138 -18.14 -5.08 53.43
C ALA A 138 -19.49 -4.37 53.66
N ASN A 139 -19.95 -4.49 54.92
CA ASN A 139 -21.03 -3.80 55.62
C ASN A 139 -22.47 -4.24 55.32
N ILE A 140 -23.12 -4.83 56.33
CA ILE A 140 -24.24 -4.18 57.02
C ILE A 140 -24.22 -4.55 58.52
N GLU A 141 -24.35 -3.52 59.36
CA GLU A 141 -24.82 -3.59 60.74
C GLU A 141 -26.18 -4.29 60.82
N THR A 142 -26.38 -5.11 61.85
CA THR A 142 -27.71 -5.25 62.47
C THR A 142 -27.53 -5.27 63.99
N THR A 143 -28.12 -4.26 64.60
CA THR A 143 -28.45 -4.14 66.01
C THR A 143 -29.72 -4.97 66.32
N SER A 144 -30.07 -5.07 67.61
CA SER A 144 -31.29 -5.67 68.19
C SER A 144 -31.08 -7.10 68.72
N GLU A 145 -31.16 -7.50 70.00
CA GLU A 145 -31.82 -7.07 71.26
C GLU A 145 -32.72 -8.21 71.75
N GLU A 146 -32.55 -8.55 73.04
CA GLU A 146 -33.38 -9.40 73.94
C GLU A 146 -33.21 -10.94 74.09
N GLU A 147 -33.46 -11.32 75.36
CA GLU A 147 -33.63 -12.63 76.05
C GLU A 147 -32.33 -13.39 76.41
N ASP A 148 -31.97 -13.68 77.67
CA ASP A 148 -32.56 -13.54 79.02
C ASP A 148 -31.39 -13.57 80.04
#